data_AF-A0A9E4FKT5-F1
#
_entry.id   AF-A0A9E4FKT5-F1
#
_cell.length_a   1.000
_cell.length_b   1.000
_cell.length_c   1.000
_cell.angle_alpha   90.00
_cell.angle_beta   90.00
_cell.angle_gamma   90.00
#
_symmetry.space_group_name_H-M   'P 1'
#
loop_
_entity.id
_entity.type
_entity.pdbx_description
1 polymer ?
#
loop_
_entity_poly.entity_id
_entity_poly.type
_entity_poly.pdbx_seq_one_letter_code
_entity_poly.pdbx_strand_id
1 'polypeptide(L)'
;MDISIFTNGLDVNDALDLLRPVAVYVLGITVYAIFVFKFYIFVASRDMFELNIARYAESRFRWAHVLIHFIFYVLKYLVLFPIAAFFWFAVLALILTFLSKEQLFSDVLLMALATDSAIRIAAYYNEDLSKDLSKILPFAVLAIFLIDASFFSVSGSLDTLKEAEDNSENIL
;
A
#
# COMPACT_ATOMS: atom_id res chain seq x y z
N MET A 1 -11.56 35.58 -18.20
CA MET A 1 -10.21 35.37 -17.65
C MET A 1 -9.63 36.76 -17.49
N ASP A 2 -9.69 37.28 -16.27
CA ASP A 2 -9.36 38.66 -15.96
C ASP A 2 -7.83 38.83 -16.01
N ILE A 3 -7.34 39.73 -16.86
CA ILE A 3 -5.90 39.98 -17.11
C ILE A 3 -5.35 40.99 -16.08
N SER A 4 -6.19 41.45 -15.14
CA SER A 4 -5.89 42.45 -14.12
C SER A 4 -5.08 41.93 -12.91
N ILE A 5 -4.82 40.62 -12.83
CA ILE A 5 -4.10 40.00 -11.69
C ILE A 5 -2.60 40.34 -11.67
N PHE A 6 -2.04 40.84 -12.78
CA PHE A 6 -0.60 41.15 -12.88
C PHE A 6 -0.29 42.65 -12.92
N THR A 7 -1.29 43.53 -12.88
CA THR A 7 -1.10 44.99 -13.02
C THR A 7 -0.78 45.72 -11.71
N ASN A 8 -1.03 45.09 -10.56
CA ASN A 8 -0.54 45.54 -9.27
C ASN A 8 0.52 44.53 -8.83
N GLY A 9 1.74 44.99 -8.52
CA GLY A 9 2.84 44.10 -8.13
C GLY A 9 2.40 43.11 -7.05
N LEU A 10 2.81 41.84 -7.20
CA LEU A 10 2.50 40.75 -6.27
C LEU A 10 2.74 41.19 -4.82
N ASP A 11 1.66 41.42 -4.07
CA ASP A 11 1.74 41.56 -2.63
C ASP A 11 2.20 40.21 -2.05
N VAL A 12 3.14 40.26 -1.12
CA VAL A 12 3.76 39.07 -0.53
C VAL A 12 2.70 38.21 0.17
N ASN A 13 1.66 38.85 0.71
CA ASN A 13 0.55 38.15 1.37
C ASN A 13 -0.33 37.39 0.36
N ASP A 14 -0.67 38.02 -0.77
CA ASP A 14 -1.43 37.38 -1.85
C ASP A 14 -0.66 36.20 -2.47
N ALA A 15 0.67 36.35 -2.61
CA ALA A 15 1.53 35.27 -3.07
C ALA A 15 1.54 34.07 -2.08
N LEU A 16 1.57 34.33 -0.77
CA LEU A 16 1.55 33.27 0.24
C LEU A 16 0.21 32.52 0.28
N ASP A 17 -0.90 33.22 0.09
CA ASP A 17 -2.23 32.60 0.06
C ASP A 17 -2.41 31.69 -1.16
N LEU A 18 -1.80 32.03 -2.30
CA LEU A 18 -1.78 31.18 -3.49
C LEU A 18 -0.83 29.98 -3.36
N LEU A 19 0.31 30.13 -2.67
CA LEU A 19 1.32 29.09 -2.53
C LEU A 19 0.97 28.04 -1.45
N ARG A 20 0.24 28.43 -0.41
CA ARG A 20 -0.16 27.53 0.68
C ARG A 20 -0.82 26.22 0.21
N PRO A 21 -1.88 26.22 -0.63
CA PRO A 21 -2.51 24.97 -1.08
C PRO A 21 -1.56 24.14 -1.94
N VAL A 22 -0.76 24.78 -2.81
CA VAL A 22 0.23 24.08 -3.66
C VAL A 22 1.25 23.35 -2.80
N ALA A 23 1.76 23.99 -1.74
CA ALA A 23 2.70 23.37 -0.81
C ALA A 23 2.10 22.13 -0.13
N VAL A 24 0.81 22.18 0.26
CA VAL A 24 0.10 21.03 0.84
C VAL A 24 -0.02 19.89 -0.17
N TYR A 25 -0.39 20.17 -1.43
CA TYR A 25 -0.45 19.14 -2.47
C TYR A 25 0.92 18.52 -2.76
N VAL A 26 1.98 19.34 -2.90
CA VAL A 26 3.34 18.84 -3.12
C VAL A 26 3.79 17.94 -1.98
N LEU A 27 3.55 18.33 -0.73
CA LEU A 27 3.87 17.50 0.43
C LEU A 27 3.05 16.20 0.43
N GLY A 28 1.74 16.29 0.21
CA GLY A 28 0.84 15.14 0.19
C GLY A 28 1.23 14.11 -0.88
N ILE A 29 1.42 14.56 -2.12
CA ILE A 29 1.86 13.72 -3.24
C ILE A 29 3.22 13.08 -2.95
N THR A 30 4.17 13.85 -2.41
CA THR A 30 5.52 13.34 -2.09
C THR A 30 5.46 12.26 -1.01
N VAL A 31 4.75 12.51 0.09
CA VAL A 31 4.59 11.54 1.18
C VAL A 31 3.90 10.27 0.66
N TYR A 32 2.84 10.43 -0.15
CA TYR A 32 2.14 9.30 -0.75
C TYR A 32 3.05 8.50 -1.69
N ALA A 33 3.81 9.16 -2.57
CA ALA A 33 4.73 8.48 -3.49
C ALA A 33 5.83 7.71 -2.73
N ILE A 34 6.36 8.26 -1.63
CA ILE A 34 7.31 7.55 -0.75
C ILE A 34 6.64 6.32 -0.12
N PHE A 35 5.40 6.44 0.33
CA PHE A 35 4.62 5.31 0.84
C PHE A 35 4.45 4.23 -0.24
N VAL A 36 4.01 4.59 -1.46
CA VAL A 36 3.89 3.66 -2.59
C VAL A 36 5.22 2.99 -2.90
N PHE A 37 6.33 3.75 -2.86
CA PHE A 37 7.67 3.22 -3.08
C PHE A 37 8.02 2.09 -2.10
N LYS A 38 7.75 2.30 -0.81
CA LYS A 38 7.96 1.28 0.22
C LYS A 38 7.01 0.10 0.08
N PHE A 39 5.75 0.38 -0.23
CA PHE A 39 4.71 -0.62 -0.46
C PHE A 39 5.11 -1.57 -1.59
N TYR A 40 5.41 -1.05 -2.78
CA TYR A 40 5.64 -1.90 -3.96
C TYR A 40 6.90 -2.74 -3.82
N ILE A 41 7.99 -2.19 -3.24
CA ILE A 41 9.22 -2.96 -3.01
C ILE A 41 8.92 -4.15 -2.10
N PHE A 42 8.17 -3.93 -1.03
CA PHE A 42 7.88 -4.99 -0.09
C PHE A 42 6.99 -6.06 -0.74
N VAL A 43 5.86 -5.68 -1.35
CA VAL A 43 4.87 -6.62 -1.90
C VAL A 43 5.41 -7.40 -3.10
N ALA A 44 6.22 -6.76 -3.94
CA ALA A 44 6.75 -7.37 -5.16
C ALA A 44 8.01 -8.21 -4.95
N SER A 45 8.66 -8.12 -3.79
CA SER A 45 9.87 -8.88 -3.52
C SER A 45 9.57 -10.38 -3.39
N ARG A 46 10.28 -11.19 -4.17
CA ARG A 46 10.22 -12.65 -4.13
C ARG A 46 10.60 -13.21 -2.75
N ASP A 47 11.60 -12.62 -2.11
CA ASP A 47 11.99 -12.94 -0.74
C ASP A 47 11.90 -11.66 0.10
N MET A 48 10.78 -11.51 0.83
CA MET A 48 10.50 -10.30 1.63
C MET A 48 11.48 -10.12 2.80
N PHE A 49 12.24 -11.15 3.13
CA PHE A 49 13.13 -11.16 4.28
C PHE A 49 14.39 -11.96 3.95
N GLU A 50 15.51 -11.34 3.57
CA GLU A 50 16.77 -12.08 3.42
C GLU A 50 17.38 -12.37 4.80
N LEU A 51 17.55 -13.65 5.14
CA LEU A 51 18.22 -14.05 6.38
C LEU A 51 19.73 -14.12 6.14
N ASN A 52 20.48 -13.11 6.57
CA ASN A 52 21.95 -13.19 6.66
C ASN A 52 22.36 -13.93 7.93
N ILE A 53 22.24 -15.26 7.90
CA ILE A 53 22.47 -16.15 9.06
C ILE A 53 23.97 -16.30 9.41
N ALA A 54 24.86 -15.86 8.52
CA ALA A 54 26.31 -16.01 8.68
C ALA A 54 26.90 -15.23 9.89
N ARG A 55 26.16 -14.29 10.49
CA ARG A 55 26.65 -13.45 11.61
C ARG A 55 26.57 -14.08 13.01
N TYR A 56 25.92 -15.23 13.16
CA TYR A 56 25.77 -15.91 14.46
C TYR A 56 26.58 -17.21 14.54
N ALA A 57 27.71 -17.27 13.83
CA ALA A 57 28.51 -18.47 13.58
C ALA A 57 29.36 -18.97 14.78
N GLU A 58 29.34 -18.30 15.93
CA GLU A 58 30.19 -18.65 17.06
C GLU A 58 29.36 -19.15 18.25
N SER A 59 28.90 -20.41 18.21
CA SER A 59 28.38 -21.09 19.40
C SER A 59 28.76 -22.57 19.45
N ARG A 60 29.09 -23.01 20.67
CA ARG A 60 29.85 -24.22 21.02
C ARG A 60 29.05 -25.54 20.91
N PHE A 61 27.72 -25.49 20.69
CA PHE A 61 26.84 -26.66 20.68
C PHE A 61 26.11 -26.87 19.34
N ARG A 62 26.51 -27.91 18.60
CA ARG A 62 26.07 -28.20 17.22
C ARG A 62 24.56 -28.53 17.08
N TRP A 63 23.94 -29.17 18.07
CA TRP A 63 22.52 -29.60 17.99
C TRP A 63 21.52 -28.47 18.30
N ALA A 64 21.83 -27.63 19.30
CA ALA A 64 21.02 -26.46 19.63
C ALA A 64 20.98 -25.45 18.47
N HIS A 65 22.10 -25.33 17.73
CA HIS A 65 22.17 -24.51 16.53
C HIS A 65 21.17 -24.96 15.45
N VAL A 66 21.06 -26.26 15.16
CA VAL A 66 20.13 -26.79 14.15
C VAL A 66 18.66 -26.54 14.54
N LEU A 67 18.31 -26.75 15.82
CA LEU A 67 16.96 -26.50 16.31
C LEU A 67 16.58 -25.02 16.23
N ILE A 68 17.47 -24.12 16.67
CA ILE A 68 17.27 -22.68 16.59
C ILE A 68 17.11 -22.24 15.13
N HIS A 69 17.93 -22.78 14.22
CA HIS A 69 17.87 -22.49 12.80
C HIS A 69 16.54 -22.92 12.18
N PHE A 70 16.08 -24.13 12.50
CA PHE A 70 14.78 -24.65 12.07
C PHE A 70 13.62 -23.80 12.61
N ILE A 71 13.65 -23.45 13.90
CA ILE A 71 12.62 -22.62 14.55
C ILE A 71 12.55 -21.23 13.92
N PHE A 72 13.68 -20.56 13.69
CA PHE A 72 13.69 -19.24 13.04
C PHE A 72 13.21 -19.31 11.59
N TYR A 73 13.57 -20.37 10.86
CA TYR A 73 13.09 -20.58 9.50
C TYR A 73 11.56 -20.80 9.49
N VAL A 74 11.06 -21.71 10.32
CA VAL A 74 9.62 -21.98 10.45
C VAL A 74 8.86 -20.73 10.88
N LEU A 75 9.29 -20.03 11.93
CA LEU A 75 8.60 -18.82 12.40
C LEU A 75 8.52 -17.75 11.31
N LYS A 76 9.59 -17.58 10.53
CA LYS A 76 9.62 -16.59 9.45
C LYS A 76 8.71 -16.95 8.27
N TYR A 77 8.82 -18.16 7.73
CA TYR A 77 8.07 -18.53 6.52
C TYR A 77 6.63 -18.99 6.83
N LEU A 78 6.38 -19.56 8.01
CA LEU A 78 5.05 -20.05 8.42
C LEU A 78 4.22 -18.96 9.10
N VAL A 79 4.83 -17.96 9.76
CA VAL A 79 4.10 -16.94 10.52
C VAL A 79 4.32 -15.54 9.96
N LEU A 80 5.56 -15.07 9.83
CA LEU A 80 5.81 -13.70 9.36
C LEU A 80 5.35 -13.48 7.92
N PHE A 81 5.62 -14.44 7.02
CA PHE A 81 5.20 -14.35 5.62
C PHE A 81 3.68 -14.24 5.43
N PRO A 82 2.82 -15.12 5.99
CA PRO A 82 1.37 -14.98 5.83
C PRO A 82 0.81 -13.74 6.52
N ILE A 83 1.35 -13.31 7.67
CA ILE A 83 0.94 -12.06 8.31
C ILE A 83 1.25 -10.87 7.39
N ALA A 84 2.45 -10.83 6.83
CA ALA A 84 2.83 -9.77 5.90
C ALA A 84 1.95 -9.81 4.65
N ALA A 85 1.71 -11.00 4.08
CA ALA A 85 0.84 -11.17 2.92
C ALA A 85 -0.58 -10.67 3.19
N PHE A 86 -1.16 -11.04 4.32
CA PHE A 86 -2.50 -10.60 4.73
C PHE A 86 -2.56 -9.08 4.96
N PHE A 87 -1.53 -8.51 5.60
CA PHE A 87 -1.45 -7.07 5.81
C PHE A 87 -1.47 -6.30 4.47
N TRP A 88 -0.69 -6.71 3.48
CA TRP A 88 -0.67 -6.01 2.18
C TRP A 88 -1.90 -6.26 1.33
N PHE A 89 -2.47 -7.45 1.42
CA PHE A 89 -3.79 -7.73 0.87
C PHE A 89 -4.84 -6.77 1.43
N ALA A 90 -4.86 -6.53 2.75
CA ALA A 90 -5.77 -5.57 3.37
C ALA A 90 -5.53 -4.13 2.88
N VAL A 91 -4.26 -3.73 2.68
CA VAL A 91 -3.93 -2.43 2.08
C VAL A 91 -4.46 -2.33 0.65
N LEU A 92 -4.29 -3.36 -0.19
CA LEU A 92 -4.84 -3.40 -1.55
C LEU A 92 -6.36 -3.35 -1.57
N ALA A 93 -7.01 -4.12 -0.69
CA ALA A 93 -8.46 -4.12 -0.54
C ALA A 93 -8.99 -2.75 -0.12
N LEU A 94 -8.31 -2.07 0.79
CA LEU A 94 -8.67 -0.71 1.22
C LEU A 94 -8.51 0.31 0.07
N ILE A 95 -7.40 0.25 -0.67
CA ILE A 95 -7.18 1.07 -1.88
C ILE A 95 -8.30 0.83 -2.91
N LEU A 96 -8.66 -0.43 -3.17
CA LEU A 96 -9.72 -0.80 -4.09
C LEU A 96 -11.11 -0.39 -3.59
N THR A 97 -11.37 -0.45 -2.29
CA THR A 97 -12.63 -0.01 -1.68
C THR A 97 -12.86 1.48 -1.93
N PHE A 98 -11.82 2.31 -1.83
CA PHE A 98 -11.92 3.73 -2.17
C PHE A 98 -12.12 3.99 -3.67
N LEU A 99 -11.63 3.09 -4.51
CA LEU A 99 -11.76 3.19 -5.97
C LEU A 99 -13.13 2.70 -6.48
N SER A 100 -13.68 1.71 -5.80
CA SER A 100 -14.86 0.96 -6.18
C SER A 100 -16.13 1.58 -5.59
N LYS A 101 -16.60 2.70 -6.17
CA LYS A 101 -17.94 3.19 -5.86
C LYS A 101 -18.98 2.15 -6.31
N GLU A 102 -19.88 1.77 -5.40
CA GLU A 102 -21.07 0.94 -5.68
C GLU A 102 -20.84 -0.54 -6.05
N GLN A 103 -19.71 -1.16 -5.71
CA GLN A 103 -19.57 -2.62 -5.81
C GLN A 103 -19.80 -3.32 -4.48
N LEU A 104 -20.24 -4.57 -4.56
CA LEU A 104 -20.36 -5.45 -3.40
C LEU A 104 -18.98 -5.66 -2.76
N PHE A 105 -18.93 -5.70 -1.43
CA PHE A 105 -17.69 -5.92 -0.69
C PHE A 105 -16.97 -7.21 -1.10
N SER A 106 -17.73 -8.26 -1.44
CA SER A 106 -17.18 -9.53 -1.95
C SER A 106 -16.34 -9.34 -3.22
N ASP A 107 -16.78 -8.48 -4.13
CA ASP A 107 -16.13 -8.29 -5.43
C ASP A 107 -14.83 -7.50 -5.26
N VAL A 108 -14.83 -6.51 -4.37
CA VAL A 108 -13.62 -5.77 -3.98
C VAL A 108 -12.57 -6.70 -3.37
N LEU A 109 -13.00 -7.60 -2.48
CA LEU A 109 -12.12 -8.58 -1.83
C LEU A 109 -11.54 -9.57 -2.85
N LEU A 110 -12.37 -10.05 -3.79
CA LEU A 110 -11.94 -10.94 -4.88
C LEU A 110 -10.92 -10.24 -5.81
N MET A 111 -11.16 -8.99 -6.18
CA MET A 111 -10.21 -8.21 -6.99
C MET A 111 -8.89 -7.96 -6.27
N ALA A 112 -8.94 -7.65 -4.97
CA ALA A 112 -7.76 -7.48 -4.15
C ALA A 112 -6.94 -8.78 -4.10
N LEU A 113 -7.61 -9.93 -3.92
CA LEU A 113 -6.97 -11.24 -3.80
C LEU A 113 -6.35 -11.67 -5.13
N ALA A 114 -7.09 -11.49 -6.24
CA ALA A 114 -6.61 -11.75 -7.58
C ALA A 114 -5.38 -10.90 -7.92
N THR A 115 -5.40 -9.62 -7.51
CA THR A 115 -4.30 -8.69 -7.77
C THR A 115 -3.07 -9.04 -6.93
N ASP A 116 -3.20 -9.24 -5.62
CA ASP A 116 -2.09 -9.67 -4.75
C ASP A 116 -1.48 -11.00 -5.26
N SER A 117 -2.32 -11.95 -5.65
CA SER A 117 -1.88 -13.24 -6.20
C SER A 117 -1.12 -13.07 -7.52
N ALA A 118 -1.62 -12.24 -8.44
CA ALA A 118 -0.95 -11.94 -9.70
C ALA A 118 0.43 -11.30 -9.48
N ILE A 119 0.54 -10.36 -8.53
CA ILE A 119 1.81 -9.74 -8.14
C ILE A 119 2.79 -10.79 -7.61
N ARG A 120 2.34 -11.72 -6.75
CA ARG A 120 3.20 -12.81 -6.23
C ARG A 120 3.66 -13.76 -7.32
N ILE A 121 2.76 -14.22 -8.18
CA ILE A 121 3.13 -15.09 -9.31
C ILE A 121 4.14 -14.38 -10.21
N ALA A 122 3.93 -13.09 -10.48
CA ALA A 122 4.89 -12.27 -11.21
C ALA A 122 6.24 -12.16 -10.49
N ALA A 123 6.29 -12.07 -9.15
CA ALA A 123 7.54 -11.97 -8.39
C ALA A 123 8.42 -13.22 -8.55
N TYR A 124 7.81 -14.39 -8.71
CA TYR A 124 8.52 -15.64 -8.98
C TYR A 124 9.00 -15.75 -10.44
N TYR A 125 8.34 -15.06 -11.37
CA TYR A 125 8.72 -15.03 -12.78
C TYR A 125 9.77 -13.95 -13.07
N ASN A 126 9.47 -12.70 -12.73
CA ASN A 126 10.31 -11.53 -12.90
C ASN A 126 9.96 -10.46 -11.84
N GLU A 127 10.92 -10.14 -10.98
CA GLU A 127 10.71 -9.21 -9.87
C GLU A 127 10.40 -7.77 -10.33
N ASP A 128 10.96 -7.34 -11.46
CA ASP A 128 10.69 -6.00 -12.01
C ASP A 128 9.26 -5.89 -12.53
N LEU A 129 8.73 -6.94 -13.16
CA LEU A 129 7.33 -7.02 -13.55
C LEU A 129 6.39 -6.95 -12.33
N SER A 130 6.74 -7.67 -11.26
CA SER A 130 5.95 -7.62 -10.02
C SER A 130 5.94 -6.23 -9.38
N LYS A 131 7.10 -5.55 -9.40
CA LYS A 131 7.23 -4.15 -8.94
C LYS A 131 6.39 -3.21 -9.78
N ASP A 132 6.35 -3.45 -11.09
CA ASP A 132 5.52 -2.67 -12.00
C ASP A 132 4.01 -2.90 -11.77
N LEU A 133 3.59 -4.14 -11.54
CA LEU A 133 2.18 -4.45 -11.26
C LEU A 133 1.69 -3.86 -9.93
N SER A 134 2.49 -4.00 -8.87
CA SER A 134 2.14 -3.56 -7.52
C SER A 134 1.99 -2.05 -7.37
N LYS A 135 2.69 -1.24 -8.19
CA LYS A 135 2.59 0.23 -8.14
C LYS A 135 1.44 0.81 -8.95
N ILE A 136 0.86 0.06 -9.90
CA ILE A 136 -0.20 0.57 -10.78
C ILE A 136 -1.44 1.02 -9.99
N LEU A 137 -1.96 0.15 -9.10
CA LEU A 137 -3.17 0.47 -8.33
C LEU A 137 -2.99 1.68 -7.40
N PRO A 138 -1.93 1.75 -6.56
CA PRO A 138 -1.72 2.92 -5.73
C PRO A 138 -1.54 4.21 -6.53
N PHE A 139 -0.86 4.19 -7.68
CA PHE A 139 -0.73 5.38 -8.52
C PHE A 139 -2.02 5.74 -9.27
N ALA A 140 -2.84 4.75 -9.63
CA ALA A 140 -4.16 5.00 -10.20
C ALA A 140 -5.07 5.75 -9.20
N VAL A 141 -5.03 5.36 -7.93
CA VAL A 141 -5.75 6.07 -6.86
C VAL A 141 -5.23 7.50 -6.68
N LEU A 142 -3.91 7.71 -6.71
CA LEU A 142 -3.33 9.06 -6.66
C LEU A 142 -3.77 9.90 -7.87
N ALA A 143 -3.75 9.33 -9.08
CA ALA A 143 -4.18 10.02 -10.29
C ALA A 143 -5.64 10.45 -10.20
N ILE A 144 -6.53 9.58 -9.73
CA ILE A 144 -7.95 9.91 -9.55
C ILE A 144 -8.13 11.01 -8.50
N PHE A 145 -7.37 10.95 -7.40
CA PHE A 145 -7.38 11.99 -6.36
C PHE A 145 -6.97 13.37 -6.90
N LEU A 146 -5.98 13.41 -7.78
CA LEU A 146 -5.51 14.66 -8.40
C LEU A 146 -6.49 15.22 -9.45
N ILE A 147 -7.24 14.35 -10.13
CA ILE A 147 -8.23 14.76 -11.13
C ILE A 147 -9.52 15.24 -10.45
N ASP A 148 -10.01 14.48 -9.47
CA ASP A 148 -11.25 14.78 -8.78
C ASP A 148 -11.24 14.22 -7.35
N ALA A 149 -10.96 15.08 -6.39
CA ALA A 149 -10.96 14.73 -4.97
C ALA A 149 -12.37 14.31 -4.47
N SER A 150 -13.45 14.65 -5.17
CA SER A 150 -14.81 14.25 -4.81
C SER A 150 -15.12 12.77 -5.13
N PHE A 151 -14.21 12.08 -5.86
CA PHE A 151 -14.27 10.63 -5.96
C PHE A 151 -14.10 9.95 -4.59
N PHE A 152 -13.39 10.58 -3.65
CA PHE A 152 -13.19 10.05 -2.30
C PHE A 152 -14.31 10.54 -1.37
N SER A 153 -15.51 10.02 -1.57
CA SER A 153 -16.64 10.24 -0.66
C SER A 153 -16.53 9.31 0.55
N VAL A 154 -16.07 9.86 1.69
CA VAL A 154 -15.89 9.11 2.95
C VAL A 154 -17.20 8.46 3.42
N SER A 155 -18.37 9.03 3.10
CA SER A 155 -19.66 8.47 3.51
C SER A 155 -19.93 7.10 2.89
N GLY A 156 -19.63 6.90 1.61
CA GLY A 156 -19.86 5.61 0.94
C GLY A 156 -18.87 4.52 1.37
N SER A 157 -17.62 4.89 1.67
CA SER A 157 -16.59 3.93 2.13
C SER A 157 -16.78 3.51 3.59
N LEU A 158 -17.45 4.31 4.41
CA LEU A 158 -17.78 3.92 5.79
C LEU A 158 -18.92 2.90 5.85
N ASP A 159 -19.86 2.94 4.90
CA ASP A 159 -20.97 1.99 4.85
C ASP A 159 -20.48 0.58 4.45
N THR A 160 -19.51 0.48 3.53
CA THR A 160 -18.89 -0.81 3.18
C THR A 160 -18.00 -1.37 4.29
N LEU A 161 -17.36 -0.52 5.09
CA LEU A 161 -16.59 -0.95 6.26
C LEU A 161 -17.50 -1.44 7.40
N LYS A 162 -18.67 -0.81 7.60
CA LYS A 162 -19.68 -1.29 8.55
C LYS A 162 -20.25 -2.65 8.14
N GLU A 163 -20.44 -2.87 6.85
CA GLU A 163 -20.87 -4.18 6.33
C GLU A 163 -19.80 -5.28 6.53
N ALA A 164 -18.51 -4.91 6.51
CA ALA A 164 -17.42 -5.83 6.86
C ALA A 164 -17.38 -6.16 8.36
N GLU A 165 -17.70 -5.19 9.23
CA GLU A 165 -17.83 -5.39 10.69
C GLU A 165 -19.02 -6.31 11.02
N ASP A 166 -20.20 -6.08 10.43
CA ASP A 166 -21.41 -6.88 10.64
C ASP A 166 -21.25 -8.33 10.14
N ASN A 167 -20.56 -8.54 9.02
CA ASN A 167 -20.21 -9.88 8.56
C ASN A 167 -19.20 -10.59 9.49
N SER A 168 -18.34 -9.85 10.20
CA SER A 168 -17.39 -10.46 11.14
C SER A 168 -18.07 -10.94 12.43
N GLU A 169 -19.12 -10.27 12.89
CA GLU A 169 -19.91 -10.68 14.06
C GLU A 169 -20.77 -11.92 13.77
N ASN A 170 -21.22 -12.12 12.53
CA ASN A 170 -22.02 -13.28 12.14
C ASN A 170 -21.23 -14.60 11.95
N ILE A 171 -19.88 -14.55 12.01
CA ILE A 171 -19.00 -15.71 11.80
C ILE A 171 -18.39 -16.22 13.14
N LEU A 172 -18.65 -15.53 14.26
CA LEU A 172 -18.30 -15.97 15.63
C LEU A 172 -19.51 -16.56 16.37
#